data_AF-A0A535B3Z4-F1
#
_entry.id   AF-A0A535B3Z4-F1
#
_cell.length_a   1.000
_cell.length_b   1.000
_cell.length_c   1.000
_cell.angle_alpha   90.00
_cell.angle_beta   90.00
_cell.angle_gamma   90.00
#
_symmetry.space_group_name_H-M   'P 1'
#
loop_
_entity.id
_entity.type
_entity.pdbx_description
1 polymer ?
#
loop_
_entity_poly.entity_id
_entity_poly.type
_entity_poly.pdbx_seq_one_letter_code
_entity_poly.pdbx_strand_id
1 'polypeptide(L)'
;MEPPAPLEPDSERSHPTSEDLELSSYLEAATTETPARAESVEAPAARETVVIIDFGSQYSMLIARRVRECNVYCELVPHDTPWEQVERLNPRGFILSGGPASVYDEGAP
;
A
#
# COMPACT_ATOMS: atom_id res chain seq x y z
N MET A 1 -28.41 52.37 39.62
CA MET A 1 -27.18 51.71 39.15
C MET A 1 -27.62 50.37 38.60
N GLU A 2 -27.84 50.32 37.29
CA GLU A 2 -28.26 49.12 36.56
C GLU A 2 -27.28 49.00 35.38
N PRO A 3 -26.63 47.84 35.17
CA PRO A 3 -25.66 47.71 34.10
C PRO A 3 -26.37 47.56 32.74
N PRO A 4 -25.86 48.16 31.64
CA PRO A 4 -26.45 47.96 30.31
C PRO A 4 -26.19 46.53 29.81
N ALA A 5 -27.22 45.95 29.16
CA ALA A 5 -27.17 44.63 28.54
C ALA A 5 -26.17 44.58 27.35
N PRO A 6 -25.59 43.40 27.02
CA PRO A 6 -24.67 43.28 25.90
C PRO A 6 -25.41 43.43 24.56
N LEU A 7 -24.83 44.23 23.66
CA LEU A 7 -25.24 44.38 22.27
C LEU A 7 -24.81 43.14 21.47
N GLU A 8 -25.74 42.52 20.76
CA GLU A 8 -25.47 41.43 19.80
C GLU A 8 -24.69 41.98 18.58
N PRO A 9 -23.73 41.24 18.00
CA PRO A 9 -22.96 41.74 16.87
C PRO A 9 -23.76 41.70 15.56
N ASP A 10 -23.72 42.83 14.85
CA ASP A 10 -24.24 43.06 13.51
C ASP A 10 -23.64 42.07 12.49
N SER A 11 -24.48 41.48 11.63
CA SER A 11 -24.03 40.65 10.51
C SER A 11 -23.37 41.53 9.43
N GLU A 12 -22.04 41.56 9.42
CA GLU A 12 -21.28 42.20 8.36
C GLU A 12 -21.59 41.54 7.00
N ARG A 13 -22.05 42.37 6.06
CA ARG A 13 -22.16 42.04 4.64
C ARG A 13 -20.74 41.83 4.12
N SER A 14 -20.29 40.58 4.08
CA SER A 14 -19.01 40.22 3.47
C SER A 14 -19.11 40.40 1.95
N HIS A 15 -18.47 41.45 1.43
CA HIS A 15 -18.18 41.54 0.01
C HIS A 15 -17.05 40.53 -0.28
N PRO A 16 -17.26 39.52 -1.13
CA PRO A 16 -16.24 38.52 -1.41
C PRO A 16 -15.01 39.22 -1.97
N THR A 17 -13.86 38.99 -1.34
CA THR A 17 -12.59 39.52 -1.81
C THR A 17 -12.20 38.79 -3.11
N SER A 18 -11.31 39.38 -3.91
CA SER A 18 -10.83 38.77 -5.16
C SER A 18 -10.29 37.35 -4.96
N GLU A 19 -9.82 37.02 -3.76
CA GLU A 19 -9.30 35.71 -3.39
C GLU A 19 -10.41 34.65 -3.23
N ASP A 20 -11.62 35.04 -2.80
CA ASP A 20 -12.77 34.14 -2.69
C ASP A 20 -13.32 33.73 -4.06
N LEU A 21 -13.20 34.61 -5.06
CA LEU A 21 -13.64 34.34 -6.42
C LEU A 21 -12.75 33.30 -7.11
N GLU A 22 -11.44 33.37 -6.83
CA GLU A 22 -10.48 32.38 -7.31
C GLU A 22 -10.74 31.03 -6.65
N LEU A 23 -10.88 30.97 -5.32
CA LEU A 23 -11.13 29.73 -4.58
C LEU A 23 -12.43 29.02 -5.01
N SER A 24 -13.48 29.80 -5.33
CA SER A 24 -14.77 29.27 -5.80
C SER A 24 -14.68 28.64 -7.19
N SER A 25 -13.93 29.28 -8.11
CA SER A 25 -13.63 28.73 -9.45
C SER A 25 -12.86 27.41 -9.36
N TYR A 26 -11.91 27.33 -8.42
CA TYR A 26 -11.14 26.10 -8.18
C TYR A 26 -11.99 24.94 -7.62
N LEU A 27 -12.93 25.24 -6.71
CA LEU A 27 -13.87 24.24 -6.18
C LEU A 27 -14.87 23.76 -7.24
N GLU A 28 -15.29 24.65 -8.14
CA GLU A 28 -16.20 24.32 -9.24
C GLU A 28 -15.51 23.48 -10.33
N ALA A 29 -14.26 23.81 -10.68
CA ALA A 29 -13.44 23.04 -11.61
C ALA A 29 -13.09 21.63 -11.08
N ALA A 30 -13.06 21.45 -9.75
CA ALA A 30 -12.88 20.14 -9.14
C ALA A 30 -14.17 19.27 -9.14
N THR A 31 -15.34 19.89 -9.38
CA THR A 31 -16.65 19.21 -9.32
C THR A 31 -17.20 18.86 -10.71
N THR A 32 -16.49 19.15 -11.80
CA THR A 32 -16.82 18.52 -13.09
C THR A 32 -16.41 17.05 -13.06
N GLU A 33 -17.31 16.23 -12.51
CA GLU A 33 -17.37 14.80 -12.73
C GLU A 33 -17.40 14.55 -14.24
N THR A 34 -16.24 14.23 -14.79
CA THR A 34 -16.14 13.60 -16.09
C THR A 34 -16.87 12.26 -15.98
N PRO A 35 -17.82 11.90 -16.86
CA PRO A 35 -18.35 10.56 -16.91
C PRO A 35 -17.29 9.68 -17.59
N ALA A 36 -16.20 9.45 -16.87
CA ALA A 36 -15.18 8.49 -17.23
C ALA A 36 -15.73 7.12 -16.83
N ARG A 37 -16.03 6.33 -17.86
CA ARG A 37 -15.91 4.87 -17.91
C ARG A 37 -15.38 4.28 -16.60
N ALA A 38 -16.17 3.39 -15.98
CA ALA A 38 -15.79 2.62 -14.81
C ALA A 38 -14.42 1.94 -14.98
N GLU A 39 -13.37 2.65 -14.63
CA GLU A 39 -12.09 2.11 -14.25
C GLU A 39 -12.17 2.00 -12.74
N SER A 40 -12.28 0.75 -12.28
CA SER A 40 -12.14 0.42 -10.86
C SER A 40 -10.87 1.09 -10.36
N VAL A 41 -11.01 2.07 -9.46
CA VAL A 41 -9.89 2.67 -8.75
C VAL A 41 -9.24 1.55 -7.94
N GLU A 42 -8.20 0.96 -8.51
CA GLU A 42 -7.45 -0.11 -7.88
C GLU A 42 -6.78 0.48 -6.65
N ALA A 43 -7.10 -0.09 -5.47
CA ALA A 43 -6.47 0.25 -4.20
C ALA A 43 -4.95 0.34 -4.40
N PRO A 44 -4.22 1.24 -3.70
CA PRO A 44 -2.80 1.46 -3.94
C PRO A 44 -2.10 0.11 -3.98
N ALA A 45 -1.56 -0.25 -5.15
CA ALA A 45 -1.18 -1.62 -5.47
C ALA A 45 -0.30 -2.17 -4.34
N ALA A 46 -0.84 -3.14 -3.60
CA ALA A 46 -0.06 -3.87 -2.61
C ALA A 46 1.20 -4.38 -3.31
N ARG A 47 2.38 -4.10 -2.76
CA ARG A 47 3.65 -4.44 -3.41
C ARG A 47 3.65 -5.93 -3.76
N GLU A 48 3.74 -6.22 -5.05
CA GLU A 48 3.85 -7.57 -5.55
C GLU A 48 5.12 -8.23 -4.99
N THR A 49 4.95 -9.34 -4.28
CA THR A 49 6.05 -10.01 -3.56
C THR A 49 6.18 -11.44 -4.04
N VAL A 50 7.41 -11.89 -4.32
CA VAL A 50 7.73 -13.32 -4.45
C VAL A 50 8.34 -13.82 -3.16
N VAL A 51 7.81 -14.91 -2.60
CA VAL A 51 8.37 -15.53 -1.39
C VAL A 51 9.24 -16.71 -1.79
N ILE A 52 10.48 -16.70 -1.33
CA ILE A 52 11.45 -17.78 -1.53
C ILE A 52 11.53 -18.56 -0.23
N ILE A 53 11.07 -19.80 -0.24
CA ILE A 53 11.08 -20.71 0.90
C ILE A 53 12.40 -21.48 0.88
N ASP A 54 13.18 -21.34 1.94
CA ASP A 54 14.52 -21.90 2.07
C ASP A 54 14.53 -23.22 2.86
N PHE A 55 14.89 -24.30 2.16
CA PHE A 55 15.10 -25.64 2.72
C PHE A 55 16.59 -25.94 2.97
N GLY A 56 17.45 -24.91 2.97
CA GLY A 56 18.89 -25.04 3.21
C GLY A 56 19.72 -25.19 1.93
N SER A 57 19.18 -24.83 0.77
CA SER A 57 19.92 -24.83 -0.50
C SER A 57 21.11 -23.88 -0.44
N GLN A 58 22.25 -24.33 -0.98
CA GLN A 58 23.40 -23.45 -1.23
C GLN A 58 23.10 -22.33 -2.24
N TYR A 59 21.97 -22.41 -2.95
CA TYR A 59 21.59 -21.47 -4.00
C TYR A 59 20.51 -20.46 -3.59
N SER A 60 19.94 -20.53 -2.38
CA SER A 60 18.83 -19.68 -1.92
C SER A 60 19.11 -18.18 -2.13
N MET A 61 20.32 -17.72 -1.80
CA MET A 61 20.73 -16.33 -2.00
C MET A 61 20.94 -15.96 -3.46
N LEU A 62 21.33 -16.91 -4.32
CA LEU A 62 21.47 -16.67 -5.77
C LEU A 62 20.09 -16.55 -6.44
N ILE A 63 19.11 -17.32 -5.97
CA ILE A 63 17.70 -17.19 -6.40
C ILE A 63 17.20 -15.79 -6.04
N ALA A 64 17.37 -15.36 -4.78
CA ALA A 64 16.97 -14.03 -4.35
C ALA A 64 17.65 -12.92 -5.16
N ARG A 65 18.94 -13.07 -5.46
CA ARG A 65 19.66 -12.16 -6.36
C ARG A 65 19.03 -12.11 -7.75
N ARG A 66 18.72 -13.26 -8.36
CA ARG A 66 18.13 -13.33 -9.70
C ARG A 66 16.74 -12.69 -9.77
N VAL A 67 15.93 -12.86 -8.74
CA VAL A 67 14.59 -12.21 -8.65
C VAL A 67 14.75 -10.70 -8.56
N ARG A 68 15.69 -10.21 -7.74
CA ARG A 68 15.97 -8.77 -7.61
C ARG A 68 16.56 -8.16 -8.88
N GLU A 69 17.37 -8.91 -9.64
CA GLU A 69 17.86 -8.51 -10.97
C GLU A 69 16.72 -8.33 -11.99
N CYS A 70 15.58 -8.98 -11.78
CA CYS A 70 14.36 -8.77 -12.57
C CYS A 70 13.50 -7.60 -12.05
N ASN A 71 14.01 -6.77 -11.13
CA ASN A 71 13.30 -5.67 -10.49
C ASN A 71 12.02 -6.07 -9.73
N VAL A 72 11.93 -7.33 -9.29
CA VAL A 72 10.81 -7.85 -8.50
C VAL A 72 11.22 -7.92 -7.02
N TYR A 73 10.34 -7.47 -6.13
CA TYR A 73 10.56 -7.60 -4.70
C TYR A 73 10.38 -9.05 -4.25
N CYS A 74 11.27 -9.51 -3.38
CA CYS A 74 11.21 -10.86 -2.83
C CYS A 74 11.67 -10.92 -1.39
N GLU A 75 11.05 -11.84 -0.64
CA GLU A 75 11.43 -12.20 0.72
C GLU A 75 11.96 -13.63 0.77
N LEU A 76 13.08 -13.83 1.46
CA LEU A 76 13.65 -15.16 1.72
C LEU A 76 13.23 -15.58 3.13
N VAL A 77 12.50 -16.68 3.25
CA VAL A 77 11.98 -17.18 4.53
C VAL A 77 12.37 -18.65 4.74
N PRO A 78 12.68 -19.09 5.97
CA PRO A 78 12.88 -20.51 6.29
C PRO A 78 11.64 -21.36 5.99
N HIS A 79 11.83 -22.65 5.66
CA HIS A 79 10.73 -23.61 5.41
C HIS A 79 9.74 -23.78 6.58
N ASP A 80 10.18 -23.58 7.82
CA ASP A 80 9.38 -23.67 9.04
C ASP A 80 8.69 -22.35 9.42
N THR A 81 8.73 -21.34 8.53
CA THR A 81 8.05 -20.06 8.76
C THR A 81 6.53 -20.26 8.83
N PRO A 82 5.86 -19.78 9.90
CA PRO A 82 4.41 -19.91 10.02
C PRO A 82 3.66 -19.23 8.87
N TRP A 83 2.60 -19.88 8.39
CA TRP A 83 1.80 -19.41 7.27
C TRP A 83 1.30 -17.97 7.46
N GLU A 84 0.91 -17.59 8.67
CA GLU A 84 0.39 -16.26 8.96
C GLU A 84 1.42 -15.16 8.70
N GLN A 85 2.72 -15.46 8.77
CA GLN A 85 3.77 -14.51 8.42
C GLN A 85 3.91 -14.36 6.91
N VAL A 86 3.81 -15.48 6.19
CA VAL A 86 3.90 -15.54 4.74
C VAL A 86 2.68 -14.89 4.08
N GLU A 87 1.48 -15.13 4.62
CA GLU A 87 0.23 -14.56 4.12
C GLU A 87 0.22 -13.03 4.20
N ARG A 88 0.78 -12.45 5.27
CA ARG A 88 0.92 -10.99 5.43
C ARG A 88 1.78 -10.33 4.35
N LEU A 89 2.61 -11.09 3.64
CA LEU A 89 3.42 -10.59 2.52
C LEU A 89 2.61 -10.46 1.21
N ASN A 90 1.37 -10.95 1.19
CA ASN A 90 0.52 -11.00 -0.01
C ASN A 90 1.26 -11.53 -1.25
N PRO A 91 1.83 -12.75 -1.19
CA PRO A 91 2.70 -13.26 -2.24
C PRO A 91 1.96 -13.44 -3.56
N ARG A 92 2.61 -13.06 -4.65
CA ARG A 92 2.19 -13.34 -6.03
C ARG A 92 2.72 -14.67 -6.54
N GLY A 93 3.76 -15.20 -5.92
CA GLY A 93 4.32 -16.50 -6.25
C GLY A 93 5.28 -17.00 -5.18
N PHE A 94 5.60 -18.28 -5.29
CA PHE A 94 6.51 -18.99 -4.40
C PHE A 94 7.66 -19.63 -5.17
N ILE A 95 8.85 -19.62 -4.59
CA ILE A 95 10.00 -20.38 -5.07
C ILE A 95 10.48 -21.28 -3.92
N LEU A 96 10.57 -22.58 -4.16
CA LEU A 96 11.12 -23.54 -3.21
C LEU A 96 12.61 -23.75 -3.55
N SER A 97 13.55 -23.34 -2.69
CA SER A 97 14.97 -23.25 -3.04
C SER A 97 15.69 -24.59 -3.21
N GLY A 98 15.16 -25.66 -2.59
CA GLY A 98 15.79 -26.96 -2.44
C GLY A 98 16.60 -27.08 -1.14
N GLY A 99 17.13 -28.27 -0.88
CA GLY A 99 17.93 -28.55 0.32
C GLY A 99 18.92 -29.68 0.06
N PRO A 100 19.92 -29.87 0.94
CA PRO A 100 20.88 -30.97 0.83
C PRO A 100 20.27 -32.34 1.19
N ALA A 101 19.14 -32.34 1.90
CA ALA A 101 18.43 -33.54 2.31
C ALA A 101 17.70 -34.19 1.13
N SER A 102 17.66 -35.52 1.13
CA SER A 102 16.73 -36.25 0.27
C SER A 102 15.31 -36.06 0.82
N VAL A 103 14.35 -35.79 -0.05
CA VAL A 103 12.92 -35.63 0.34
C VAL A 103 12.36 -36.90 1.01
N TYR A 104 13.03 -38.04 0.83
CA TYR A 104 12.62 -39.34 1.36
C TYR A 104 13.18 -39.67 2.75
N ASP A 105 14.07 -38.85 3.30
CA ASP A 105 14.67 -39.10 4.60
C ASP A 105 13.71 -38.69 5.74
N GLU A 106 13.65 -39.46 6.82
CA GLU A 106 12.86 -39.10 8.00
C GLU A 106 13.36 -37.77 8.58
N GLY A 107 12.48 -36.76 8.63
CA GLY A 107 12.80 -35.44 9.14
C GLY A 107 13.46 -34.50 8.11
N ALA A 108 13.40 -34.83 6.82
CA ALA A 108 13.74 -33.87 5.77
C ALA A 108 12.85 -32.60 5.89
N PRO A 109 13.44 -31.40 5.73
CA PRO A 109 12.73 -30.13 5.80
C PRO A 109 11.70 -29.98 4.68
#